data_AF-A0A166G7R6-F1
#
_entry.id   AF-A0A166G7R6-F1
#
_cell.length_a   1.000
_cell.length_b   1.000
_cell.length_c   1.000
_cell.angle_alpha   90.00
_cell.angle_beta   90.00
_cell.angle_gamma   90.00
#
_symmetry.space_group_name_H-M   'P 1'
#
loop_
_entity.id
_entity.type
_entity.pdbx_description
1 polymer ?
#
loop_
_entity_poly.entity_id
_entity_poly.type
_entity_poly.pdbx_seq_one_letter_code
_entity_poly.pdbx_strand_id
1 'polypeptide(L)'
;MSSILTSAPPSPSLVSFGSTRASPPLDSTELEQPAGQANIELEAKGTRHSQYYFKDGNVVFLIEEVLYNVHRYFFERDSAHFRSILETVQGVDDKNPIVLPDVSCSDFDEFLAILYPT
;
A
#
# COMPACT_ATOMS: atom_id res chain seq x y z
N MET A 1 -35.74 -38.28 11.41
CA MET A 1 -34.61 -38.89 12.14
C MET A 1 -33.60 -37.79 12.39
N SER A 2 -33.03 -37.77 13.59
CA SER A 2 -32.55 -36.62 14.35
C SER A 2 -31.21 -36.02 13.87
N SER A 3 -31.03 -34.75 14.24
CA SER A 3 -29.87 -33.87 14.08
C SER A 3 -28.55 -34.42 14.61
N ILE A 4 -27.43 -33.93 14.06
CA ILE A 4 -26.17 -33.76 14.80
C ILE A 4 -25.47 -32.48 14.38
N LEU A 5 -25.53 -31.49 15.27
CA LEU A 5 -24.64 -30.34 15.35
C LEU A 5 -23.27 -30.86 15.78
N THR A 6 -22.19 -30.46 15.08
CA THR A 6 -20.84 -30.57 15.64
C THR A 6 -20.21 -29.18 15.64
N SER A 7 -20.06 -28.66 16.85
CA SER A 7 -19.42 -27.40 17.20
C SER A 7 -17.91 -27.63 17.24
N ALA A 8 -17.13 -26.74 16.61
CA ALA A 8 -15.69 -26.69 16.75
C ALA A 8 -15.29 -25.65 17.83
N PRO A 9 -14.27 -25.94 18.67
CA PRO A 9 -13.93 -25.15 19.85
C PRO A 9 -13.14 -23.87 19.53
N PRO A 10 -13.15 -22.85 20.42
CA PRO A 10 -12.33 -21.65 20.30
C PRO A 10 -10.94 -21.86 20.93
N SER A 11 -9.89 -21.25 20.38
CA SER A 11 -8.56 -21.13 21.00
C SER A 11 -7.72 -20.06 20.29
N PRO A 12 -6.69 -19.46 20.91
CA PRO A 12 -6.68 -18.75 22.19
C PRO A 12 -6.13 -17.32 22.06
N SER A 13 -6.57 -16.42 22.93
CA SER A 13 -6.08 -15.02 23.03
C SER A 13 -4.64 -14.98 23.55
N LEU A 14 -3.74 -14.25 22.88
CA LEU A 14 -2.40 -13.95 23.38
C LEU A 14 -2.41 -12.60 24.10
N VAL A 15 -1.99 -12.61 25.37
CA VAL A 15 -1.83 -11.45 26.22
C VAL A 15 -0.40 -10.92 26.19
N SER A 16 -0.31 -9.59 26.20
CA SER A 16 0.64 -8.72 26.93
C SER A 16 2.12 -9.11 27.05
N PHE A 17 2.98 -8.27 26.45
CA PHE A 17 4.26 -7.92 27.05
C PHE A 17 4.35 -6.41 27.21
N GLY A 18 4.39 -5.97 28.47
CA GLY A 18 4.69 -4.59 28.82
C GLY A 18 6.14 -4.25 28.56
N SER A 19 6.39 -2.99 28.18
CA SER A 19 7.69 -2.37 28.40
C SER A 19 7.49 -0.94 28.86
N THR A 20 7.52 -0.77 30.18
CA THR A 20 7.69 0.50 30.85
C THR A 20 9.06 1.06 30.48
N ARG A 21 9.10 2.23 29.85
CA ARG A 21 10.27 3.11 29.97
C ARG A 21 9.85 4.57 30.03
N ALA A 22 10.23 5.16 31.15
CA ALA A 22 9.97 6.53 31.56
C ALA A 22 10.62 7.58 30.64
N SER A 23 10.00 8.76 30.65
CA SER A 23 10.27 10.00 29.91
C SER A 23 11.67 10.60 30.16
N PRO A 24 12.04 11.65 29.41
CA PRO A 24 11.94 12.99 30.02
C PRO A 24 11.20 14.01 29.14
N PRO A 25 10.73 15.11 29.75
CA PRO A 25 9.91 16.13 29.10
C PRO A 25 10.81 17.13 28.36
N LEU A 26 10.38 17.60 27.20
CA LEU A 26 10.88 18.85 26.64
C LEU A 26 9.72 19.81 26.44
N ASP A 27 9.95 20.96 27.05
CA ASP A 27 9.07 22.07 27.30
C ASP A 27 8.83 22.90 26.03
N SER A 28 7.54 23.09 25.77
CA SER A 28 6.85 24.28 25.26
C SER A 28 7.71 25.48 24.85
N THR A 29 7.63 25.88 23.57
CA THR A 29 7.27 27.27 23.23
C THR A 29 6.53 27.29 21.90
N GLU A 30 5.25 27.67 22.02
CA GLU A 30 4.33 28.22 21.05
C GLU A 30 4.93 29.38 20.23
N LEU A 31 4.14 29.89 19.27
CA LEU A 31 4.37 30.94 18.26
C LEU A 31 4.80 30.35 16.90
N GLU A 32 4.03 30.43 15.82
CA GLU A 32 2.84 31.22 15.52
C GLU A 32 2.25 30.64 14.22
N GLN A 33 0.92 30.57 14.12
CA GLN A 33 0.23 30.19 12.90
C GLN A 33 0.27 31.35 11.90
N PRO A 34 0.43 31.06 10.60
CA PRO A 34 -0.35 31.76 9.60
C PRO A 34 -1.30 30.77 8.91
N ALA A 35 -2.56 31.17 8.88
CA ALA A 35 -3.64 30.51 8.17
C ALA A 35 -3.25 30.24 6.70
N GLY A 36 -3.19 28.96 6.35
CA GLY A 36 -3.29 28.47 4.99
C GLY A 36 -4.33 27.38 4.98
N GLN A 37 -5.58 27.74 4.73
CA GLN A 37 -6.66 26.79 4.48
C GLN A 37 -6.25 25.87 3.32
N ALA A 38 -6.15 24.57 3.59
CA ALA A 38 -6.13 23.54 2.57
C ALA A 38 -7.12 22.45 2.97
N ASN A 39 -8.40 22.82 2.97
CA ASN A 39 -9.43 21.90 2.54
C ASN A 39 -9.12 21.52 1.07
N ILE A 40 -9.12 20.22 0.77
CA ILE A 40 -9.66 19.58 -0.45
C ILE A 40 -8.92 18.26 -0.75
N GLU A 41 -9.73 17.21 -0.94
CA GLU A 41 -9.51 15.96 -1.67
C GLU A 41 -8.28 15.11 -1.39
N LEU A 42 -8.53 13.80 -1.25
CA LEU A 42 -7.54 12.73 -1.27
C LEU A 42 -6.92 12.64 -2.67
N GLU A 43 -6.04 13.57 -3.04
CA GLU A 43 -5.14 13.42 -4.18
C GLU A 43 -4.06 12.41 -3.78
N ALA A 44 -3.87 11.35 -4.57
CA ALA A 44 -2.78 10.40 -4.40
C ALA A 44 -1.41 11.11 -4.53
N LYS A 45 -0.91 11.64 -3.41
CA LYS A 45 0.27 12.49 -3.32
C LYS A 45 1.53 11.65 -3.05
N GLY A 46 1.81 10.69 -3.93
CA GLY A 46 3.00 9.83 -3.82
C GLY A 46 4.22 10.36 -4.59
N THR A 47 5.42 10.02 -4.14
CA THR A 47 6.67 10.33 -4.86
C THR A 47 6.91 9.29 -5.94
N ARG A 48 7.36 9.69 -7.13
CA ARG A 48 7.62 8.74 -8.23
C ARG A 48 8.88 7.92 -7.95
N HIS A 49 8.81 6.62 -8.16
CA HIS A 49 9.95 5.73 -8.03
C HIS A 49 11.03 6.09 -9.05
N SER A 50 12.31 6.02 -8.67
CA SER A 50 13.43 6.47 -9.50
C SER A 50 13.68 5.58 -10.71
N GLN A 51 13.55 4.26 -10.54
CA GLN A 51 13.81 3.25 -11.57
C GLN A 51 12.53 2.75 -12.25
N TYR A 52 11.53 2.34 -11.47
CA TYR A 52 10.28 1.73 -11.94
C TYR A 52 9.12 2.71 -12.16
N TYR A 53 9.43 3.92 -12.65
CA TYR A 53 8.44 4.86 -13.15
C TYR A 53 8.69 5.12 -14.65
N PHE A 54 8.15 4.25 -15.48
CA PHE A 54 8.30 4.29 -16.93
C PHE A 54 7.38 5.34 -17.55
N LYS A 55 7.82 6.03 -18.59
CA LYS A 55 6.99 7.03 -19.29
C LYS A 55 5.88 6.38 -20.13
N ASP A 56 6.16 5.17 -20.60
CA ASP A 56 5.31 4.28 -21.39
C ASP A 56 4.58 3.23 -20.54
N GLY A 57 4.74 3.28 -19.22
CA GLY A 57 3.94 2.49 -18.29
C GLY A 57 2.45 2.79 -18.44
N ASN A 58 1.63 1.76 -18.23
CA ASN A 58 0.18 1.78 -18.43
C ASN A 58 -0.60 1.24 -17.23
N VAL A 59 0.09 1.05 -16.11
CA VAL A 59 -0.51 0.82 -14.80
C VAL A 59 0.31 1.52 -13.71
N VAL A 60 -0.38 2.23 -12.82
CA VAL A 60 0.19 2.92 -11.68
C VAL A 60 -0.16 2.21 -10.37
N PHE A 61 0.84 1.79 -9.61
CA PHE A 61 0.71 1.27 -8.25
C PHE A 61 1.18 2.30 -7.23
N LEU A 62 0.53 2.34 -6.06
CA LEU A 62 0.92 3.16 -4.92
C LEU A 62 1.27 2.24 -3.74
N ILE A 63 2.52 2.30 -3.30
CA ILE A 63 3.09 1.45 -2.23
C ILE A 63 3.90 2.34 -1.30
N GLU A 64 3.59 2.37 0.00
CA GLU A 64 4.28 3.22 1.00
C GLU A 64 4.52 4.67 0.53
N GLU A 65 3.51 5.31 -0.08
CA GLU A 65 3.59 6.67 -0.64
C GLU A 65 4.50 6.83 -1.87
N VAL A 66 4.92 5.73 -2.49
CA VAL A 66 5.70 5.70 -3.72
C VAL A 66 4.86 5.22 -4.90
N LEU A 67 4.88 5.99 -5.99
CA LEU A 67 4.20 5.67 -7.24
C LEU A 67 5.14 4.90 -8.16
N TYR A 68 4.66 3.77 -8.66
CA TYR A 68 5.31 2.93 -9.67
C TYR A 68 4.48 3.01 -10.94
N ASN A 69 5.07 3.36 -12.08
CA ASN A 69 4.39 3.30 -13.37
C ASN A 69 5.05 2.23 -14.23
N VAL A 70 4.34 1.12 -14.47
CA VAL A 70 4.90 -0.11 -15.06
C VAL A 70 3.99 -0.68 -16.15
N HIS A 71 4.43 -1.75 -16.81
CA HIS A 71 3.70 -2.38 -17.90
C HIS A 71 2.76 -3.47 -17.37
N ARG A 72 1.45 -3.20 -17.49
CA ARG A 72 0.31 -4.06 -17.16
C ARG A 72 0.44 -5.48 -17.70
N TYR A 73 1.00 -5.63 -18.90
CA TYR A 73 1.15 -6.93 -19.57
C TYR A 73 1.83 -7.99 -18.69
N PHE A 74 2.91 -7.64 -17.98
CA PHE A 74 3.63 -8.60 -17.14
C PHE A 74 2.82 -9.11 -15.95
N PHE A 75 1.91 -8.29 -15.44
CA PHE A 75 1.04 -8.64 -14.32
C PHE A 75 -0.13 -9.51 -14.78
N GLU A 76 -0.72 -9.20 -15.93
CA GLU A 76 -1.88 -9.92 -16.44
C GLU A 76 -1.56 -11.27 -17.08
N ARG A 77 -0.36 -11.40 -17.66
CA ARG A 77 0.05 -12.61 -18.38
C ARG A 77 0.01 -13.83 -17.48
N ASP A 78 0.62 -13.72 -16.30
CA ASP A 78 0.91 -14.85 -15.42
C ASP A 78 0.11 -14.86 -14.11
N SER A 79 -0.73 -13.84 -13.85
CA SER A 79 -1.53 -13.74 -12.62
C SER A 79 -3.01 -13.44 -12.90
N ALA A 80 -3.87 -14.42 -12.59
CA ALA A 80 -5.32 -14.23 -12.61
C ALA A 80 -5.78 -13.18 -11.56
N HIS A 81 -5.03 -13.06 -10.45
CA HIS A 81 -5.31 -12.08 -9.41
C HIS A 81 -5.11 -10.66 -9.94
N PHE A 82 -3.95 -10.38 -10.55
CA PHE A 82 -3.70 -9.07 -11.14
C PHE A 82 -4.65 -8.78 -12.30
N ARG A 83 -5.00 -9.77 -13.12
CA ARG A 83 -6.01 -9.58 -14.17
C ARG A 83 -7.33 -9.06 -13.62
N SER A 84 -7.84 -9.67 -12.54
CA SER A 84 -9.08 -9.23 -11.88
C SER A 84 -8.97 -7.80 -11.33
N ILE A 85 -7.84 -7.45 -10.71
CA ILE A 85 -7.62 -6.10 -10.17
C ILE A 85 -7.56 -5.05 -11.31
N LEU A 86 -6.86 -5.39 -12.40
CA LEU A 86 -6.58 -4.49 -13.52
C LEU A 86 -7.74 -4.38 -14.51
N GLU A 87 -8.74 -5.26 -14.46
CA GLU A 87 -9.99 -5.12 -15.22
C GLU A 87 -10.79 -3.89 -14.79
N THR A 88 -10.59 -3.38 -13.58
CA THR A 88 -11.20 -2.13 -13.12
C THR A 88 -10.52 -0.91 -13.77
N VAL A 89 -11.22 0.23 -13.87
CA VAL A 89 -10.67 1.49 -14.44
C VAL A 89 -9.60 2.12 -13.53
N GLN A 90 -9.18 1.42 -12.47
CA GLN A 90 -8.19 1.89 -11.52
C GLN A 90 -6.77 1.59 -12.00
N GLY A 91 -5.84 2.48 -11.68
CA GLY A 91 -4.42 2.38 -12.03
C GLY A 91 -4.06 2.94 -13.40
N VAL A 92 -4.97 3.60 -14.12
CA VAL A 92 -4.66 4.19 -15.43
C VAL A 92 -3.76 5.42 -15.32
N ASP A 93 -3.84 6.13 -14.19
CA ASP A 93 -3.16 7.40 -13.98
C ASP A 93 -2.77 7.63 -12.51
N ASP A 94 -1.89 8.61 -12.29
CA ASP A 94 -1.40 9.00 -10.96
C ASP A 94 -2.54 9.41 -9.99
N LYS A 95 -3.73 9.79 -10.48
CA LYS A 95 -4.85 10.22 -9.63
C LYS A 95 -5.63 9.06 -9.03
N ASN A 96 -5.63 7.90 -9.70
CA ASN A 96 -6.33 6.71 -9.23
C ASN A 96 -5.40 5.49 -9.24
N PRO A 97 -4.29 5.49 -8.48
CA PRO A 97 -3.38 4.36 -8.47
C PRO A 97 -4.03 3.14 -7.81
N ILE A 98 -3.47 1.97 -8.09
CA ILE A 98 -3.79 0.73 -7.37
C ILE A 98 -2.96 0.71 -6.09
N VAL A 99 -3.63 0.80 -4.95
CA VAL A 99 -2.96 0.80 -3.64
C VAL A 99 -2.68 -0.62 -3.19
N LEU A 100 -1.43 -0.91 -2.82
CA LEU A 100 -1.03 -2.20 -2.23
C LEU A 100 -0.56 -1.95 -0.78
N PRO A 101 -1.47 -2.01 0.22
CA PRO A 101 -1.14 -1.63 1.60
C PRO A 101 -0.29 -2.65 2.35
N ASP A 102 -0.29 -3.92 1.91
CA ASP A 102 0.39 -5.04 2.58
C ASP A 102 1.72 -5.41 1.92
N VAL A 103 2.25 -4.55 1.05
CA VAL A 103 3.49 -4.77 0.31
C VAL A 103 4.45 -3.63 0.63
N SER A 104 5.72 -3.95 0.92
CA SER A 104 6.76 -2.94 1.08
C SER A 104 7.37 -2.54 -0.27
N CYS A 105 7.98 -1.36 -0.37
CA CYS A 105 8.70 -0.96 -1.59
C CYS A 105 9.80 -1.98 -1.95
N SER A 106 10.54 -2.47 -0.96
CA SER A 106 11.63 -3.44 -1.17
C SER A 106 11.13 -4.75 -1.79
N ASP A 107 10.02 -5.30 -1.28
CA ASP A 107 9.46 -6.55 -1.83
C ASP A 107 8.97 -6.36 -3.26
N PHE A 108 8.36 -5.20 -3.55
CA PHE A 108 7.91 -4.88 -4.89
C PHE A 108 9.08 -4.66 -5.85
N ASP A 109 10.15 -4.00 -5.42
CA ASP A 109 11.36 -3.81 -6.21
C ASP A 109 12.03 -5.13 -6.59
N GLU A 110 12.12 -6.08 -5.66
CA GLU A 110 12.62 -7.43 -5.95
C GLU A 110 11.74 -8.16 -6.97
N PHE A 111 10.42 -8.06 -6.82
CA PHE A 111 9.48 -8.62 -7.79
C PHE A 111 9.65 -7.98 -9.19
N LEU A 112 9.75 -6.65 -9.25
CA LEU A 112 9.95 -5.92 -10.49
C LEU A 112 11.29 -6.24 -11.15
N ALA A 113 12.35 -6.50 -10.38
CA ALA A 113 13.66 -6.90 -10.92
C ALA A 113 13.59 -8.23 -11.71
N ILE A 114 12.65 -9.12 -11.37
CA ILE A 114 12.40 -10.36 -12.12
C ILE A 114 11.69 -10.06 -13.45
N LEU A 115 10.75 -9.10 -13.44
CA LEU A 115 9.96 -8.73 -14.63
C LEU A 115 10.73 -7.84 -15.60
N TYR A 116 11.68 -7.06 -15.09
CA TYR A 116 12.53 -6.13 -15.83
C TYR A 116 14.02 -6.49 -15.67
N PRO A 117 14.45 -7.66 -16.20
CA PRO A 117 15.85 -8.04 -16.15
C PRO A 117 16.70 -7.02 -16.93
N THR A 118 17.88 -6.72 -16.39
CA THR A 118 18.88 -5.82 -16.98
C THR A 118 19.95 -6.57 -17.76
#